data_AF-A0AAE7T099-F1
#
_entry.id   AF-A0AAE7T099-F1
#
_cell.length_a   1.000
_cell.length_b   1.000
_cell.length_c   1.000
_cell.angle_alpha   90.00
_cell.angle_beta   90.00
_cell.angle_gamma   90.00
#
_symmetry.space_group_name_H-M   'P 1'
#
loop_
_entity.id
_entity.type
_entity.pdbx_description
1 polymer ?
#
loop_
_entity_poly.entity_id
_entity_poly.type
_entity_poly.pdbx_seq_one_letter_code
_entity_poly.pdbx_strand_id
1 'polypeptide(L)'
;MEKLEFSTIDLKHLIFFNQNDIACGNEDKELFLVGNKLIVELTRLILNFRYCSKEWCPCSPESGICSILDTQKGQDYLKEMEYFSECKKISEKLKGLLSEKVKLSEEG
;
A
#
# COMPACT_ATOMS: atom_id res chain seq x y z
N MET A 1 -8.47 11.95 -15.09
CA MET A 1 -7.69 10.92 -14.39
C MET A 1 -8.68 10.00 -13.70
N GLU A 2 -8.70 8.73 -14.04
CA GLU A 2 -9.40 7.73 -13.22
C GLU A 2 -8.79 7.78 -11.83
N LYS A 3 -9.60 7.95 -10.79
CA LYS A 3 -9.10 7.79 -9.41
C LYS A 3 -8.59 6.36 -9.27
N LEU A 4 -7.38 6.18 -8.75
CA LEU A 4 -6.89 4.87 -8.35
C LEU A 4 -7.81 4.30 -7.26
N GLU A 5 -8.70 3.39 -7.64
CA GLU A 5 -9.64 2.76 -6.72
C GLU A 5 -9.12 1.43 -6.18
N PHE A 6 -9.04 1.35 -4.86
CA PHE A 6 -8.81 0.12 -4.13
C PHE A 6 -10.14 -0.45 -3.65
N SER A 7 -10.27 -1.78 -3.69
CA SER A 7 -11.49 -2.49 -3.34
C SER A 7 -11.30 -3.37 -2.10
N THR A 8 -12.41 -3.82 -1.49
CA THR A 8 -12.34 -4.82 -0.42
C THR A 8 -11.78 -6.17 -0.90
N ILE A 9 -11.85 -6.45 -2.20
CA ILE A 9 -11.22 -7.64 -2.80
C ILE A 9 -9.69 -7.48 -2.79
N ASP A 10 -9.17 -6.30 -3.15
CA ASP A 10 -7.73 -6.02 -3.09
C ASP A 10 -7.21 -6.22 -1.66
N LEU A 11 -7.95 -5.71 -0.66
CA LEU A 11 -7.60 -5.87 0.75
C LEU A 11 -7.54 -7.35 1.17
N LYS A 12 -8.49 -8.18 0.72
CA LYS A 12 -8.50 -9.62 1.01
C LYS A 12 -7.26 -10.31 0.46
N HIS A 13 -6.91 -10.08 -0.81
CA HIS A 13 -5.71 -10.67 -1.41
C HIS A 13 -4.45 -10.25 -0.66
N LEU A 14 -4.34 -8.97 -0.26
CA LEU A 14 -3.20 -8.48 0.50
C LEU A 14 -3.08 -9.14 1.88
N ILE A 15 -4.20 -9.35 2.57
CA ILE A 15 -4.23 -10.08 3.85
C ILE A 15 -3.76 -11.53 3.65
N PHE A 16 -4.28 -12.24 2.66
CA PHE A 16 -3.88 -13.61 2.37
C PHE A 16 -2.39 -13.71 2.07
N PHE A 17 -1.89 -12.83 1.21
CA PHE A 17 -0.48 -12.76 0.86
C PHE A 17 0.41 -12.49 2.08
N ASN A 18 0.05 -11.48 2.90
CA ASN A 18 0.85 -11.14 4.07
C ASN A 18 0.86 -12.28 5.11
N GLN A 19 -0.26 -12.99 5.29
CA GLN A 19 -0.37 -14.06 6.27
C GLN A 19 0.29 -15.37 5.81
N ASN A 20 0.11 -15.75 4.55
CA ASN A 20 0.53 -17.05 4.06
C ASN A 20 1.94 -16.99 3.46
N ASP A 21 2.18 -16.03 2.57
CA ASP A 21 3.41 -16.00 1.79
C ASP A 21 4.54 -15.30 2.54
N ILE A 22 4.23 -14.19 3.24
CA ILE A 22 5.23 -13.47 4.03
C ILE A 22 5.44 -14.12 5.39
N ALA A 23 4.38 -14.26 6.19
CA ALA A 23 4.50 -14.76 7.57
C ALA A 23 4.94 -16.23 7.65
N CYS A 24 4.40 -17.12 6.79
CA CYS A 24 4.75 -18.54 6.82
C CYS A 24 5.83 -18.92 5.82
N GLY A 25 5.96 -18.21 4.69
CA GLY A 25 6.88 -18.57 3.60
C GLY A 25 8.29 -17.96 3.72
N ASN A 26 8.38 -16.69 4.11
CA ASN A 26 9.64 -15.93 4.11
C ASN A 26 10.20 -15.68 5.53
N GLU A 27 9.37 -15.82 6.57
CA GLU A 27 9.67 -15.57 7.99
C GLU A 27 10.31 -14.19 8.32
N ASP A 28 10.37 -13.27 7.34
CA ASP A 28 10.85 -11.90 7.53
C ASP A 28 9.80 -11.09 8.31
N LYS A 29 10.03 -11.01 9.63
CA LYS A 29 9.17 -10.27 10.56
C LYS A 29 9.03 -8.80 10.22
N GLU A 30 10.07 -8.19 9.67
CA GLU A 30 10.03 -6.77 9.32
C GLU A 30 9.15 -6.56 8.08
N LEU A 31 9.29 -7.43 7.09
CA LEU A 31 8.47 -7.43 5.89
C LEU A 31 7.00 -7.70 6.21
N PHE A 32 6.71 -8.63 7.13
CA PHE A 32 5.36 -8.89 7.63
C PHE A 32 4.74 -7.66 8.31
N LEU A 33 5.54 -6.93 9.11
CA LEU A 33 5.10 -5.69 9.76
C LEU A 33 4.82 -4.59 8.74
N VAL A 34 5.63 -4.48 7.68
CA VAL A 34 5.35 -3.57 6.56
C VAL A 34 4.02 -3.90 5.89
N GLY A 35 3.78 -5.17 5.58
CA GLY A 35 2.50 -5.63 5.02
C GLY A 35 1.31 -5.30 5.90
N ASN A 36 1.42 -5.50 7.22
CA ASN A 36 0.35 -5.13 8.16
C ASN A 36 0.08 -3.62 8.19
N LYS A 37 1.12 -2.79 8.15
CA LYS A 37 0.95 -1.33 8.07
C LYS A 37 0.26 -0.91 6.78
N LEU A 38 0.61 -1.53 5.64
CA LEU A 38 -0.06 -1.29 4.36
C LEU A 38 -1.53 -1.71 4.40
N ILE A 39 -1.83 -2.88 4.96
CA ILE A 39 -3.21 -3.36 5.15
C ILE A 39 -4.04 -2.35 5.97
N VAL A 40 -3.47 -1.80 7.04
CA VAL A 40 -4.14 -0.77 7.86
C VAL A 40 -4.44 0.47 7.05
N GLU A 41 -3.45 1.04 6.35
CA GLU A 41 -3.66 2.27 5.59
C GLU A 41 -4.59 2.08 4.38
N LEU A 42 -4.51 0.94 3.69
CA LEU A 42 -5.46 0.58 2.63
C LEU A 42 -6.88 0.38 3.16
N THR A 43 -7.04 -0.23 4.34
CA THR A 43 -8.36 -0.35 4.98
C THR A 43 -8.95 1.03 5.24
N ARG A 44 -8.14 1.96 5.78
CA ARG A 44 -8.55 3.35 5.99
C ARG A 44 -8.93 4.03 4.68
N LEU A 45 -8.16 3.83 3.61
CA LEU A 45 -8.46 4.38 2.29
C LEU A 45 -9.79 3.86 1.74
N ILE A 46 -9.98 2.54 1.72
CA ILE A 46 -11.16 1.87 1.16
C ILE A 46 -12.44 2.25 1.93
N LEU A 47 -12.35 2.31 3.26
CA LEU A 47 -13.49 2.69 4.11
C LEU A 47 -13.66 4.21 4.26
N ASN A 48 -12.81 5.00 3.58
CA ASN A 48 -12.74 6.45 3.69
C ASN A 48 -12.63 6.95 5.15
N PHE A 49 -11.91 6.21 6.00
CA PHE A 49 -11.66 6.57 7.39
C PHE A 49 -10.51 7.60 7.48
N ARG A 50 -10.88 8.88 7.46
CA ARG A 50 -9.96 10.01 7.46
C ARG A 50 -10.12 10.85 8.71
N TYR A 51 -8.99 11.25 9.30
CA TYR A 51 -8.99 12.25 10.38
C TYR A 51 -9.18 13.67 9.85
N CYS A 52 -8.78 13.92 8.61
CA CYS A 52 -8.85 15.21 7.95
C CYS A 52 -9.22 15.05 6.47
N SER A 53 -9.95 16.03 5.91
CA SER A 53 -10.40 16.00 4.51
C SER A 53 -9.33 16.42 3.50
N LYS A 54 -8.18 16.92 3.98
CA LYS A 54 -7.06 17.34 3.14
C LYS A 54 -6.40 16.11 2.53
N GLU A 55 -6.48 15.99 1.21
CA GLU A 55 -5.68 15.04 0.43
C GLU A 55 -4.19 15.32 0.69
N TRP A 56 -3.38 14.25 0.75
CA TRP A 56 -1.93 14.32 0.94
C TRP A 56 -1.43 15.00 2.23
N CYS A 57 -2.32 15.22 3.21
CA CYS A 57 -1.91 15.56 4.56
C CYS A 57 -1.16 14.37 5.18
N PRO A 58 -0.18 14.56 6.08
CA PRO A 58 0.45 13.46 6.83
C PRO A 58 -0.55 12.56 7.57
N CYS A 59 -1.76 13.07 7.87
CA CYS A 59 -2.86 12.34 8.49
C CYS A 59 -3.57 11.36 7.52
N SER A 60 -3.44 11.57 6.21
CA SER A 60 -4.22 10.90 5.18
C SER A 60 -3.69 9.48 4.92
N PRO A 61 -4.58 8.55 4.55
CA PRO A 61 -4.17 7.18 4.24
C PRO A 61 -3.20 7.11 3.05
N GLU A 62 -3.33 7.99 2.04
CA GLU A 62 -2.40 8.03 0.89
C GLU A 62 -0.98 8.38 1.34
N SER A 63 -0.84 9.41 2.19
CA SER A 63 0.46 9.78 2.76
C SER A 63 1.06 8.64 3.59
N GLY A 64 0.22 7.96 4.37
CA GLY A 64 0.60 6.77 5.15
C GLY A 64 1.14 5.66 4.24
N ILE A 65 0.39 5.28 3.20
CA ILE A 65 0.80 4.29 2.19
C ILE A 65 2.13 4.69 1.58
N CYS A 66 2.24 5.91 1.05
CA CYS A 66 3.46 6.35 0.40
C CYS A 66 4.64 6.37 1.37
N SER A 67 4.45 6.81 2.62
CA SER A 67 5.54 6.81 3.62
C SER A 67 6.08 5.41 3.92
N ILE A 68 5.20 4.39 3.91
CA ILE A 68 5.61 3.00 4.09
C ILE A 68 6.38 2.53 2.86
N LEU A 69 5.87 2.82 1.67
CA LEU A 69 6.47 2.38 0.42
C LEU A 69 7.76 3.12 0.06
N ASP A 70 7.96 4.35 0.54
CA ASP A 70 9.21 5.13 0.36
C ASP A 70 10.40 4.52 1.13
N THR A 71 10.17 3.50 1.96
CA THR A 71 11.23 2.76 2.66
C THR A 71 11.78 1.60 1.82
N GLN A 72 13.01 1.16 2.10
CA GLN A 72 13.60 -0.01 1.42
C GLN A 72 12.72 -1.26 1.58
N LYS A 73 12.24 -1.55 2.80
CA LYS A 73 11.36 -2.69 3.05
C LYS A 73 9.99 -2.56 2.39
N GLY A 74 9.48 -1.34 2.25
CA GLY A 74 8.28 -1.06 1.46
C GLY A 74 8.47 -1.42 -0.01
N GLN A 75 9.61 -1.05 -0.59
CA GLN A 75 9.97 -1.43 -1.96
C GLN A 75 10.18 -2.94 -2.12
N ASP A 76 10.79 -3.59 -1.14
CA ASP A 76 10.96 -5.05 -1.16
C ASP A 76 9.59 -5.75 -1.08
N TYR A 77 8.66 -5.28 -0.25
CA TYR A 77 7.31 -5.80 -0.19
C TYR A 77 6.57 -5.68 -1.53
N LEU A 78 6.71 -4.56 -2.25
CA LEU A 78 6.14 -4.41 -3.59
C LEU A 78 6.69 -5.42 -4.59
N LYS A 79 7.97 -5.77 -4.51
CA LYS A 79 8.59 -6.81 -5.36
C LYS A 79 8.02 -8.18 -5.04
N GLU A 80 7.90 -8.50 -3.75
CA GLU A 80 7.32 -9.78 -3.32
C GLU A 80 5.89 -9.96 -3.83
N MET A 81 5.10 -8.88 -3.86
CA MET A 81 3.74 -8.88 -4.44
C MET A 81 3.70 -9.20 -5.93
N GLU A 82 4.77 -8.96 -6.70
CA GLU A 82 4.80 -9.19 -8.15
C GLU A 82 4.86 -10.67 -8.53
N TYR A 83 5.32 -11.52 -7.60
CA TYR A 83 5.37 -12.97 -7.80
C TYR A 83 4.00 -13.65 -7.67
N PHE A 84 2.99 -12.93 -7.16
CA PHE A 84 1.62 -13.42 -6.98
C PHE A 84 0.64 -12.65 -7.88
N SER A 85 -0.03 -13.36 -8.79
CA SER A 85 -0.86 -12.76 -9.84
C SER A 85 -1.92 -11.78 -9.32
N GLU A 86 -2.55 -12.11 -8.20
CA GLU A 86 -3.60 -11.34 -7.55
C GLU A 86 -3.03 -10.07 -6.89
N CYS A 87 -1.81 -10.14 -6.35
CA CYS A 87 -1.14 -9.02 -5.70
C CYS A 87 -0.38 -8.12 -6.68
N LYS A 88 -0.01 -8.63 -7.87
CA LYS A 88 0.65 -7.84 -8.91
C LYS A 88 -0.16 -6.61 -9.30
N LYS A 89 -1.47 -6.76 -9.52
CA LYS A 89 -2.36 -5.63 -9.84
C LYS A 89 -2.42 -4.60 -8.72
N ILE A 90 -2.35 -5.06 -7.46
CA ILE A 90 -2.34 -4.18 -6.29
C ILE A 90 -1.01 -3.41 -6.23
N SER A 91 0.12 -4.08 -6.49
CA SER A 91 1.45 -3.45 -6.56
C SER A 91 1.49 -2.35 -7.64
N GLU A 92 0.92 -2.60 -8.81
CA GLU A 92 0.79 -1.60 -9.89
C GLU A 92 -0.02 -0.37 -9.45
N LYS A 93 -1.16 -0.57 -8.77
CA LYS A 93 -1.96 0.54 -8.21
C LYS A 93 -1.18 1.35 -7.17
N LEU A 94 -0.44 0.68 -6.28
CA LEU A 94 0.37 1.32 -5.25
C LEU A 94 1.52 2.14 -5.85
N LYS A 95 2.16 1.65 -6.91
CA LYS A 95 3.17 2.40 -7.68
C LYS A 95 2.57 3.62 -8.39
N GLY A 96 1.35 3.49 -8.89
CA GLY A 96 0.58 4.62 -9.42
C GLY A 96 0.42 5.73 -8.37
N LEU A 97 -0.01 5.37 -7.16
CA LEU A 97 -0.20 6.30 -6.05
C LEU A 97 1.11 7.01 -5.65
N LEU A 98 2.22 6.28 -5.58
CA LEU A 98 3.55 6.86 -5.34
C LEU A 98 3.92 7.91 -6.39
N SER A 99 3.66 7.61 -7.66
CA SER A 99 3.96 8.51 -8.77
C SER A 99 3.15 9.81 -8.69
N GLU A 100 1.91 9.75 -8.19
CA GLU A 100 1.08 10.94 -7.96
C GLU A 100 1.64 11.84 -6.86
N LYS A 101 2.12 11.25 -5.74
CA LYS A 101 2.75 12.00 -4.66
C LYS A 101 3.97 12.80 -5.13
N VAL A 102 4.81 12.17 -5.97
CA VAL A 102 6.03 12.80 -6.50
C VAL A 102 5.67 14.02 -7.36
N LYS A 103 4.71 13.87 -8.28
CA LYS A 103 4.26 14.99 -9.14
C LYS A 103 3.77 16.19 -8.31
N LEU A 104 2.98 15.93 -7.28
CA LEU A 104 2.46 16.99 -6.41
C LEU A 104 3.56 17.69 -5.59
N SER A 105 4.68 17.01 -5.31
CA SER A 105 5.83 17.61 -4.62
C SER A 105 6.73 18.45 -5.53
N GLU A 106 6.68 18.23 -6.85
CA GLU A 106 7.45 19.01 -7.84
C GLU A 106 6.71 20.28 -8.28
N GLU A 107 5.40 20.35 -8.05
CA GLU A 107 4.52 21.48 -8.41
C GLU A 107 4.34 22.54 -7.31
N GLY A 108 4.90 22.32 -6.11
CA GLY A 108 4.75 23.20 -4.93
C GLY A 108 6.08 23.79 -4.44
#